data_AF-A0A662YHQ2-F1
#
_entry.id   AF-A0A662YHQ2-F1
#
_cell.length_a   1.000
_cell.length_b   1.000
_cell.length_c   1.000
_cell.angle_alpha   90.00
_cell.angle_beta   90.00
_cell.angle_gamma   90.00
#
_symmetry.space_group_name_H-M   'P 1'
#
loop_
_entity.id
_entity.type
_entity.pdbx_description
1 polymer ?
#
loop_
_entity_poly.entity_id
_entity_poly.type
_entity_poly.pdbx_seq_one_letter_code
_entity_poly.pdbx_strand_id
1 'polypeptide(L)'
;MCTVTRPGLAPIAAATAVELLVAVLHSPQGKFVSAEKPSDGSVPMGYIPHQLRGFLNAFQNMVITGESFDKCIACSSKVLDAYAANALDLLEKACNSTAYLEELTGLHQLTEEADALMIDLEDSDEDGDLV
;
A
#
# COMPACT_ATOMS: atom_id res chain seq x y z
N MET A 1 -0.88 -17.22 -11.22
CA MET A 1 -0.92 -15.85 -11.75
C MET A 1 -0.68 -15.92 -13.25
N CYS A 2 -1.64 -15.53 -14.11
CA CYS A 2 -1.59 -15.74 -15.57
C CYS A 2 -1.91 -14.47 -16.36
N THR A 3 -1.33 -13.32 -15.99
CA THR A 3 -1.59 -12.04 -16.65
C THR A 3 -0.73 -11.86 -17.90
N VAL A 4 -1.36 -11.52 -19.04
CA VAL A 4 -0.67 -11.09 -20.26
C VAL A 4 -0.53 -9.58 -20.24
N THR A 5 0.69 -9.06 -20.15
CA THR A 5 0.95 -7.62 -20.04
C THR A 5 1.38 -7.02 -21.38
N ARG A 6 1.09 -5.72 -21.60
CA ARG A 6 1.60 -4.99 -22.78
C ARG A 6 3.14 -5.00 -22.72
N PRO A 7 3.85 -5.34 -23.82
CA PRO A 7 5.31 -5.50 -23.79
C PRO A 7 6.10 -4.29 -23.28
N GLY A 8 5.58 -3.07 -23.48
CA GLY A 8 6.20 -1.84 -22.99
C GLY A 8 6.12 -1.61 -21.48
N LEU A 9 5.28 -2.34 -20.75
CA LEU A 9 5.04 -2.11 -19.33
C LEU A 9 6.26 -2.47 -18.47
N ALA A 10 6.83 -3.66 -18.69
CA ALA A 10 7.94 -4.15 -17.87
C ALA A 10 9.21 -3.27 -17.99
N PRO A 11 9.64 -2.85 -19.19
CA PRO A 11 10.79 -1.95 -19.33
C PRO A 11 10.59 -0.59 -18.63
N ILE A 12 9.39 0.00 -18.73
CA ILE A 12 9.07 1.28 -18.07
C ILE A 12 9.12 1.13 -16.55
N ALA A 13 8.51 0.05 -16.02
CA ALA A 13 8.53 -0.22 -14.59
C ALA A 13 9.96 -0.46 -14.07
N ALA A 14 10.76 -1.25 -14.79
CA ALA A 14 12.14 -1.55 -14.42
C ALA A 14 13.02 -0.29 -14.44
N ALA A 15 12.95 0.52 -15.50
CA ALA A 15 13.70 1.78 -15.59
C ALA A 15 13.32 2.73 -14.45
N THR A 16 12.03 2.90 -14.20
CA THR A 16 11.52 3.73 -13.09
C THR A 16 12.03 3.25 -11.72
N ALA A 17 12.02 1.93 -11.48
CA ALA A 17 12.50 1.35 -10.23
C ALA A 17 14.00 1.57 -10.01
N VAL A 18 14.81 1.44 -11.07
CA VAL A 18 16.26 1.71 -11.00
C VAL A 18 16.53 3.19 -10.72
N GLU A 19 15.84 4.10 -11.41
CA GLU A 19 15.98 5.54 -11.16
C GLU A 19 15.56 5.91 -9.73
N LEU A 20 14.50 5.29 -9.21
CA LEU A 20 14.08 5.49 -7.81
C LEU A 20 15.16 5.03 -6.82
N LEU A 21 15.78 3.88 -7.08
CA LEU A 21 16.89 3.38 -6.26
C LEU A 21 18.10 4.32 -6.34
N VAL A 22 18.49 4.76 -7.54
CA VAL A 22 19.58 5.72 -7.73
C VAL A 22 19.29 7.00 -6.95
N ALA A 23 18.05 7.51 -6.99
CA ALA A 23 17.64 8.68 -6.23
C ALA A 23 17.81 8.48 -4.72
N VAL A 24 17.33 7.35 -4.18
CA VAL A 24 17.46 7.03 -2.75
C VAL A 24 18.93 6.93 -2.34
N LEU A 25 19.78 6.33 -3.16
CA LEU A 25 21.21 6.16 -2.85
C LEU A 25 21.99 7.48 -2.91
N HIS A 26 21.60 8.42 -3.77
CA HIS A 26 22.29 9.71 -3.92
C HIS A 26 21.71 10.82 -3.04
N SER A 27 20.53 10.64 -2.45
CA SER A 27 19.97 11.60 -1.50
C SER A 27 20.78 11.61 -0.20
N PRO A 28 21.19 12.78 0.33
CA PRO A 28 21.81 12.87 1.65
C PRO A 28 20.92 12.33 2.78
N GLN A 29 19.60 12.36 2.61
CA GLN A 29 18.64 11.81 3.57
C GLN A 29 18.34 10.32 3.32
N GLY A 30 18.85 9.74 2.22
CA GLY A 30 18.63 8.35 1.86
C GLY A 30 17.14 8.00 1.79
N LYS A 31 16.75 6.92 2.47
CA LYS A 31 15.34 6.49 2.58
C LYS A 31 14.44 7.40 3.42
N PHE A 32 15.01 8.39 4.11
CA PHE A 32 14.28 9.34 4.96
C PHE A 32 14.02 10.68 4.26
N VAL A 33 14.36 10.78 2.98
CA VAL A 33 14.02 11.92 2.14
C VAL A 33 12.51 12.15 2.08
N SER A 34 12.11 13.41 1.88
CA SER A 34 10.70 13.78 1.80
C SER A 34 10.03 13.15 0.57
N ALA A 35 8.82 12.64 0.78
CA ALA A 35 7.88 12.25 -0.27
C ALA A 35 6.94 13.40 -0.68
N GLU A 36 7.22 14.63 -0.23
CA GLU A 36 6.51 15.85 -0.67
C GLU A 36 7.31 16.59 -1.72
N LYS A 37 6.65 16.94 -2.82
CA LYS A 37 7.29 17.63 -3.93
C LYS A 37 7.61 19.09 -3.50
N PRO A 38 8.88 19.52 -3.50
CA PRO A 38 9.22 20.90 -3.17
C PRO A 38 8.67 21.84 -4.22
N SER A 39 8.26 23.04 -3.79
CA SER A 39 7.82 24.13 -4.66
C SER A 39 8.96 24.68 -5.52
N ASP A 40 10.18 24.63 -5.00
CA ASP A 40 11.41 24.98 -5.69
C ASP A 40 12.15 23.72 -6.13
N GLY A 41 12.31 23.54 -7.45
CA GLY A 41 12.98 22.38 -8.05
C GLY A 41 14.51 22.45 -7.98
N SER A 42 15.05 23.39 -7.17
CA SER A 42 16.47 23.69 -7.08
C SER A 42 17.30 22.67 -6.30
N VAL A 43 16.66 21.72 -5.60
CA VAL A 43 17.35 20.72 -4.76
C VAL A 43 17.41 19.36 -5.50
N PRO A 44 18.56 18.97 -6.06
CA PRO A 44 18.71 17.64 -6.66
C PRO A 44 18.40 16.57 -5.61
N MET A 45 17.50 15.63 -5.93
CA MET A 45 17.12 14.53 -5.04
C MET A 45 16.58 14.95 -3.66
N GLY A 46 16.09 16.19 -3.52
CA GLY A 46 15.42 16.67 -2.29
C GLY A 46 14.02 16.10 -2.09
N TYR A 47 13.51 15.37 -3.08
CA TYR A 47 12.23 14.68 -3.07
C TYR A 47 12.34 13.36 -3.80
N ILE A 48 11.75 12.31 -3.23
CA ILE A 48 11.66 11.00 -3.87
C ILE A 48 10.23 10.46 -3.72
N PRO A 49 9.55 10.09 -4.83
CA PRO A 49 8.22 9.49 -4.79
C PRO A 49 8.15 8.25 -3.90
N HIS A 50 7.17 8.17 -3.01
CA HIS A 50 6.92 6.96 -2.22
C HIS A 50 6.39 5.81 -3.09
N GLN A 51 5.39 6.09 -3.95
CA GLN A 51 4.86 5.13 -4.92
C GLN A 51 4.63 5.81 -6.28
N LEU A 52 4.92 5.09 -7.36
CA LEU A 52 4.65 5.51 -8.73
C LEU A 52 3.69 4.52 -9.40
N ARG A 53 2.55 5.00 -9.88
CA ARG A 53 1.58 4.21 -10.65
C ARG A 53 1.48 4.74 -12.08
N GLY A 54 1.93 3.91 -13.03
CA GLY A 54 1.92 4.24 -14.46
C GLY A 54 0.76 3.59 -15.21
N PHE A 55 0.17 4.34 -16.15
CA PHE A 55 -0.97 3.91 -16.96
C PHE A 55 -0.66 4.11 -18.45
N LEU A 56 -0.38 3.02 -19.16
CA LEU A 56 0.01 3.08 -20.58
C LEU A 56 -1.14 3.37 -21.55
N ASN A 57 -2.39 3.25 -21.10
CA ASN A 57 -3.56 3.63 -21.90
C ASN A 57 -3.75 5.15 -21.92
N ALA A 58 -3.48 5.83 -20.79
CA ALA A 58 -3.60 7.26 -20.64
C ALA A 58 -2.25 8.00 -20.71
N PHE A 59 -1.14 7.27 -20.88
CA PHE A 59 0.22 7.81 -20.92
C PHE A 59 0.55 8.71 -19.73
N GLN A 60 0.09 8.33 -18.54
CA GLN A 60 0.21 9.11 -17.31
C GLN A 60 0.94 8.34 -16.20
N ASN A 61 1.63 9.08 -15.34
CA ASN A 61 2.22 8.57 -14.10
C ASN A 61 1.67 9.39 -12.92
N MET A 62 1.23 8.69 -11.88
CA MET A 62 0.75 9.30 -10.64
C MET A 62 1.72 9.00 -9.51
N VAL A 63 2.05 10.03 -8.72
CA VAL A 63 2.77 9.85 -7.46
C VAL A 63 1.76 9.72 -6.33
N ILE A 64 1.95 8.71 -5.49
CA ILE A 64 1.09 8.45 -4.33
C ILE A 64 1.98 8.38 -3.09
N THR A 65 1.53 9.05 -2.04
CA THR A 65 2.07 8.91 -0.68
C THR A 65 1.02 8.21 0.17
N GLY A 66 1.44 7.27 0.99
CA GLY A 66 0.55 6.46 1.83
C GLY A 66 1.19 6.32 3.19
N GLU A 67 0.37 6.44 4.23
CA GLU A 67 0.83 6.33 5.61
C GLU A 67 0.90 4.86 6.06
N SER A 68 1.73 4.59 7.06
CA SER A 68 1.77 3.27 7.68
C SER A 68 0.45 2.97 8.34
N PHE A 69 -0.13 1.81 8.03
CA PHE A 69 -1.41 1.39 8.58
C PHE A 69 -1.20 0.44 9.76
N ASP A 70 -1.85 0.75 10.90
CA ASP A 70 -1.71 0.02 12.16
C ASP A 70 -2.20 -1.44 12.08
N LYS A 71 -3.12 -1.75 11.16
CA LYS A 71 -3.64 -3.11 10.92
C LYS A 71 -3.07 -3.77 9.66
N CYS A 72 -1.97 -3.23 9.09
CA CYS A 72 -1.31 -3.82 7.93
C CYS A 72 -0.81 -5.25 8.21
N ILE A 73 -1.25 -6.22 7.41
CA ILE A 73 -0.86 -7.64 7.51
C ILE A 73 0.63 -7.93 7.24
N ALA A 74 1.40 -6.93 6.85
CA ALA A 74 2.83 -7.06 6.54
C ALA A 74 3.73 -6.26 7.50
N CYS A 75 3.41 -4.99 7.77
CA CYS A 75 4.31 -4.07 8.48
C CYS A 75 3.76 -3.49 9.80
N SER A 76 2.58 -3.91 10.25
CA SER A 76 2.07 -3.48 11.56
C SER A 76 2.97 -3.97 12.70
N SER A 77 2.96 -3.26 13.84
CA SER A 77 3.73 -3.66 15.03
C SER A 77 3.39 -5.08 15.46
N LYS A 78 2.11 -5.48 15.42
CA LYS A 78 1.67 -6.84 15.77
C LYS A 78 2.36 -7.92 14.92
N VAL A 79 2.53 -7.68 13.62
CA VAL A 79 3.23 -8.60 12.71
C VAL A 79 4.73 -8.62 12.99
N LEU A 80 5.33 -7.44 13.19
CA LEU A 80 6.76 -7.31 13.51
C LEU A 80 7.12 -7.99 14.84
N ASP A 81 6.27 -7.83 15.86
CA ASP A 81 6.45 -8.43 17.18
C ASP A 81 6.31 -9.95 17.12
N ALA A 82 5.31 -10.46 16.39
CA ALA A 82 5.13 -11.90 16.19
C ALA A 82 6.29 -12.52 15.38
N TYR A 83 6.79 -11.82 14.35
CA TYR A 83 7.96 -12.23 13.60
C TYR A 83 9.22 -12.27 14.47
N ALA A 84 9.43 -11.25 15.31
CA ALA A 84 10.56 -11.19 16.23
C ALA A 84 10.52 -12.29 17.31
N ALA A 85 9.32 -12.67 17.75
CA ALA A 85 9.13 -13.72 18.75
C ALA A 85 9.34 -15.14 18.16
N ASN A 86 8.70 -15.46 17.03
CA ASN A 86 8.85 -16.75 16.37
C ASN A 86 8.48 -16.67 14.87
N ALA A 87 9.45 -16.27 14.06
CA ALA A 87 9.29 -16.10 12.61
C ALA A 87 8.76 -17.35 11.88
N LEU A 88 9.23 -18.54 12.25
CA LEU A 88 8.85 -19.77 11.54
C LEU A 88 7.38 -20.15 11.81
N ASP A 89 6.93 -20.03 13.06
CA ASP A 89 5.53 -20.27 13.43
C ASP A 89 4.59 -19.24 12.77
N LEU A 90 4.99 -17.96 12.74
CA LEU A 90 4.25 -16.92 12.02
C LEU A 90 4.11 -17.29 10.53
N LEU A 91 5.22 -17.65 9.87
CA LEU A 91 5.23 -17.98 8.44
C LEU A 91 4.40 -19.24 8.16
N GLU A 92 4.51 -20.27 8.99
CA GLU A 92 3.73 -21.50 8.85
C GLU A 92 2.23 -21.20 8.94
N LYS A 93 1.80 -20.45 9.96
CA LYS A 93 0.40 -20.05 10.12
C LYS A 93 -0.09 -19.16 8.98
N ALA A 94 0.70 -18.19 8.56
CA ALA A 94 0.36 -17.28 7.47
C ALA A 94 0.27 -17.99 6.10
N CYS A 95 1.12 -18.99 5.84
CA CYS A 95 1.08 -19.75 4.61
C CYS A 95 -0.07 -20.77 4.59
N ASN A 96 -0.48 -21.29 5.76
CA ASN A 96 -1.50 -22.32 5.87
C ASN A 96 -2.91 -21.78 6.17
N SER A 97 -3.05 -20.50 6.53
CA SER A 97 -4.33 -19.85 6.81
C SER A 97 -4.39 -18.47 6.17
N THR A 98 -5.45 -18.23 5.39
CA THR A 98 -5.74 -16.92 4.78
C THR A 98 -6.24 -15.89 5.79
N ALA A 99 -6.84 -16.32 6.89
CA ALA A 99 -7.44 -15.44 7.91
C ALA A 99 -6.44 -15.00 9.00
N TYR A 100 -5.40 -15.81 9.25
CA TYR A 100 -4.53 -15.65 10.42
C TYR A 100 -3.91 -14.25 10.54
N LEU A 101 -3.41 -13.69 9.43
CA LEU A 101 -2.79 -12.36 9.48
C LEU A 101 -3.83 -11.27 9.72
N GLU A 102 -5.04 -11.39 9.17
CA GLU A 102 -6.12 -10.41 9.37
C GLU A 102 -6.61 -10.42 10.82
N GLU A 103 -6.74 -11.61 11.41
CA GLU A 103 -7.06 -11.78 12.83
C GLU A 103 -5.96 -11.21 13.73
N LEU A 104 -4.69 -11.53 13.43
CA LEU A 104 -3.53 -11.02 14.17
C LEU A 104 -3.48 -9.50 14.15
N THR A 105 -3.68 -8.88 12.98
CA THR A 105 -3.56 -7.42 12.85
C THR A 105 -4.80 -6.68 13.34
N GLY A 106 -5.92 -7.37 13.49
CA GLY A 106 -7.21 -6.78 13.79
C GLY A 106 -7.91 -6.21 12.55
N LEU A 107 -7.46 -6.59 11.35
CA LEU A 107 -8.06 -6.17 10.10
C LEU A 107 -9.43 -6.82 9.90
N HIS A 108 -9.59 -8.06 10.37
CA HIS A 108 -10.86 -8.78 10.27
C HIS A 108 -12.00 -8.04 10.96
N GLN A 109 -11.80 -7.56 12.19
CA GLN A 109 -12.81 -6.81 12.93
C GLN A 109 -13.13 -5.48 12.24
N LEU A 110 -12.13 -4.82 11.65
CA LEU A 110 -12.36 -3.58 10.90
C LEU A 110 -13.25 -3.83 9.67
N THR A 111 -13.07 -4.96 8.99
CA THR A 111 -13.93 -5.36 7.86
C THR A 111 -15.36 -5.64 8.33
N GLU A 112 -15.54 -6.39 9.42
CA GLU A 112 -16.87 -6.66 9.98
C GLU A 112 -17.59 -5.37 10.43
N GLU A 113 -16.89 -4.45 11.08
CA GLU A 113 -17.43 -3.15 11.48
C GLU A 113 -17.86 -2.31 10.26
N ALA A 114 -17.07 -2.34 9.18
CA ALA A 114 -17.39 -1.63 7.94
C ALA A 114 -18.61 -2.25 7.22
N ASP A 115 -18.70 -3.58 7.18
CA ASP A 115 -19.83 -4.29 6.56
C ASP A 115 -21.13 -4.03 7.33
N ALA A 116 -21.08 -4.02 8.67
CA ALA A 116 -22.25 -3.69 9.50
C ALA A 116 -22.75 -2.25 9.27
N LEU A 117 -21.84 -1.29 9.11
CA LEU A 117 -22.20 0.10 8.79
C LEU A 117 -22.83 0.25 7.41
N MET A 118 -22.43 -0.55 6.42
CA MET A 118 -23.06 -0.50 5.09
C MET A 118 -24.51 -1.02 5.12
N ILE A 119 -24.77 -2.09 5.87
CA ILE A 119 -26.14 -2.62 6.02
C ILE A 119 -27.07 -1.58 6.69
N ASP A 120 -26.61 -0.89 7.72
CA ASP A 120 -27.40 0.15 8.43
C ASP A 120 -27.76 1.34 7.52
N LEU A 121 -26.88 1.69 6.58
CA LEU A 121 -27.12 2.74 5.59
C LEU A 121 -28.13 2.30 4.52
N GLU A 122 -28.06 1.05 4.05
CA GLU A 122 -28.99 0.50 3.07
C GLU A 122 -30.42 0.36 3.66
N ASP A 123 -30.54 -0.08 4.92
CA ASP A 123 -31.83 -0.19 5.61
C ASP A 123 -32.46 1.19 5.91
N SER A 124 -31.66 2.24 6.03
CA SER A 124 -32.12 3.62 6.29
C SER A 124 -32.69 4.33 5.05
N ASP A 125 -32.40 3.84 3.85
CA ASP A 125 -32.84 4.44 2.58
C ASP A 125 -34.18 3.86 2.07
N GLU A 126 -34.74 2.81 2.71
CA GLU A 126 -36.04 2.21 2.33
C GLU A 126 -37.27 2.87 2.99
N ASP A 127 -37.11 3.80 3.92
CA ASP A 127 -38.22 4.50 4.62
C ASP A 127 -38.54 5.90 4.04
N GLY A 128 -38.28 6.11 2.74
CA GLY A 128 -38.26 7.42 2.10
C GLY A 128 -39.25 7.70 0.96
N ASP A 129 -40.18 6.82 0.60
CA ASP A 129 -41.19 7.11 -0.46
C ASP A 129 -42.55 6.43 -0.21
N LEU A 130 -43.35 7.04 0.67
CA LEU A 130 -44.81 6.89 0.72
C LEU A 130 -45.46 8.27 0.95
N VAL A 131 -45.51 9.10 -0.09
CA VAL A 131 -46.55 10.14 -0.27
C VAL A 131 -46.96 10.25 -1.75
#